data_AF-A0A4Q9M4T2-F1
#
_entry.id   AF-A0A4Q9M4T2-F1
#
_cell.length_a   1.000
_cell.length_b   1.000
_cell.length_c   1.000
_cell.angle_alpha   90.00
_cell.angle_beta   90.00
_cell.angle_gamma   90.00
#
_symmetry.space_group_name_H-M   'P 1'
#
loop_
_entity.id
_entity.type
_entity.pdbx_description
1 polymer ?
#
loop_
_entity_poly.entity_id
_entity_poly.type
_entity_poly.pdbx_seq_one_letter_code
_entity_poly.pdbx_strand_id
1 'polypeptide(L)'
;MNKKILWISFSLLTLIFVLGIFGLVSYKSAKKVIEKFEADFKITSQSEYFKNLASMLGKNNIGMFEKKKDGLTFNVLNIYDKDDSDSLLEALKQKDKEKFIQLKDKLQFLNQGNSIRIEKFYTFEDLRSLAKIGLFFTKTNTLESVRKLALFIKARLDIHQNENGADDVFINTISQSVVETYCVHFKNESVISLGELQTFTLIYAEGNIKGSLTDYIAYIIEKSRKKESE
;
A
#
# COMPACT_ATOMS: atom_id res chain seq x y z
N MET A 1 27.95 -0.37 53.38
CA MET A 1 27.35 -0.47 52.04
C MET A 1 28.46 -0.71 51.02
N ASN A 2 28.41 -1.80 50.26
CA ASN A 2 29.55 -2.27 49.47
C ASN A 2 29.77 -1.37 48.23
N LYS A 3 30.95 -0.76 48.07
CA LYS A 3 31.24 0.22 46.99
C LYS A 3 30.90 -0.30 45.57
N LYS A 4 31.01 -1.63 45.37
CA LYS A 4 30.61 -2.31 44.13
C LYS A 4 29.10 -2.24 43.85
N ILE A 5 28.27 -2.40 44.87
CA ILE A 5 26.80 -2.32 44.74
C ILE A 5 26.39 -0.89 44.37
N LEU A 6 27.04 0.10 44.98
CA LEU A 6 26.78 1.52 44.72
C LEU A 6 27.14 1.92 43.27
N TRP A 7 28.24 1.39 42.74
CA TRP A 7 28.63 1.54 41.34
C TRP A 7 27.65 0.87 40.39
N ILE A 8 27.24 -0.37 40.66
CA ILE A 8 26.26 -1.09 39.84
C ILE A 8 24.92 -0.35 39.83
N SER A 9 24.45 0.13 40.99
CA SER A 9 23.22 0.92 41.09
C SER A 9 23.32 2.25 40.35
N PHE A 10 24.46 2.94 40.40
CA PHE A 10 24.67 4.19 39.66
C PHE A 10 24.70 3.93 38.14
N SER A 11 25.42 2.90 37.68
CA SER A 11 25.46 2.51 36.27
C SER A 11 24.07 2.13 35.74
N LEU A 12 23.29 1.37 36.53
CA LEU A 12 21.92 1.01 36.17
C LEU A 12 21.01 2.24 36.09
N LEU A 13 21.13 3.18 37.04
CA LEU A 13 20.35 4.42 37.03
C LEU A 13 20.70 5.30 35.82
N THR A 14 21.98 5.42 35.48
CA THR A 14 22.41 6.15 34.29
C THR A 14 21.91 5.50 33.00
N LEU A 15 21.90 4.17 32.93
CA LEU A 15 21.36 3.45 31.78
C LEU A 15 19.85 3.71 31.63
N ILE A 16 19.09 3.62 32.73
CA ILE A 16 17.65 3.93 32.74
C ILE A 16 17.40 5.37 32.28
N PHE A 17 18.19 6.33 32.75
CA PHE A 17 18.06 7.73 32.38
C PHE A 17 18.34 7.96 30.89
N VAL A 18 19.38 7.35 30.35
CA VAL A 18 19.72 7.40 28.91
C VAL A 18 18.60 6.78 28.08
N LEU A 19 18.09 5.61 28.48
CA LEU A 19 16.94 4.96 27.80
C LEU A 19 15.68 5.83 27.88
N GLY A 20 15.45 6.52 29.00
CA GLY A 20 14.34 7.45 29.18
C GLY A 20 14.42 8.64 28.22
N ILE A 21 15.58 9.30 28.12
CA ILE A 21 15.81 10.40 27.15
C ILE A 21 15.64 9.88 25.72
N PHE A 22 16.22 8.72 25.41
CA PHE A 22 16.14 8.13 24.08
C PHE A 22 14.70 7.80 23.69
N GLY A 23 13.90 7.28 24.64
CA GLY A 23 12.47 7.05 24.48
C GLY A 23 11.70 8.33 24.19
N LEU A 24 11.95 9.40 24.96
CA LEU A 24 11.30 10.71 24.75
C LEU A 24 11.63 11.33 23.40
N VAL A 25 12.91 11.28 22.98
CA VAL A 25 13.35 11.80 21.68
C VAL A 25 12.72 10.99 20.55
N SER A 26 12.72 9.66 20.66
CA SER A 26 12.11 8.76 19.67
C SER A 26 10.61 9.02 19.54
N TYR A 27 9.88 9.15 20.65
CA TYR A 27 8.46 9.48 20.68
C TYR A 27 8.17 10.83 20.01
N LYS A 28 8.92 11.88 20.34
CA LYS A 28 8.78 13.20 19.70
C LYS A 28 9.05 13.14 18.20
N SER A 29 10.06 12.39 17.77
CA SER A 29 10.35 12.18 16.35
C SER A 29 9.21 11.45 15.64
N ALA A 30 8.63 10.41 16.24
CA ALA A 30 7.46 9.71 15.69
C ALA A 30 6.25 10.63 15.57
N LYS A 31 5.96 11.43 16.61
CA LYS A 31 4.84 12.39 16.59
C LYS A 31 4.96 13.37 15.42
N LYS A 32 6.15 13.94 15.19
CA LYS A 32 6.39 14.85 14.05
C LYS A 32 6.17 14.17 12.69
N VAL A 33 6.54 12.89 12.58
CA VAL A 33 6.31 12.12 11.35
C VAL A 33 4.82 11.89 11.14
N ILE A 34 4.08 11.52 12.19
CA ILE A 34 2.62 11.36 12.14
C ILE A 34 1.97 12.67 11.73
N GLU A 35 2.26 13.78 12.41
CA GLU A 35 1.70 15.11 12.11
C GLU A 35 1.99 15.52 10.65
N LYS A 36 3.21 15.25 10.15
CA LYS A 36 3.56 15.52 8.75
C LYS A 36 2.76 14.68 7.77
N PHE A 37 2.57 13.40 8.07
CA PHE A 37 1.72 12.51 7.27
C PHE A 37 0.26 12.97 7.28
N GLU A 38 -0.29 13.31 8.45
CA GLU A 38 -1.67 13.80 8.58
C GLU A 38 -1.90 15.06 7.73
N ALA A 39 -0.95 16.01 7.77
CA ALA A 39 -1.01 17.22 6.95
C ALA A 39 -0.88 16.92 5.45
N ASP A 40 0.09 16.09 5.05
CA ASP A 40 0.30 15.71 3.63
C ASP A 40 -0.90 14.95 3.07
N PHE A 41 -1.47 14.01 3.83
CA PHE A 41 -2.69 13.29 3.46
C PHE A 41 -3.85 14.25 3.26
N LYS A 42 -4.08 15.18 4.20
CA LYS A 42 -5.17 16.18 4.09
C LYS A 42 -5.05 17.06 2.85
N ILE A 43 -3.84 17.49 2.51
CA ILE A 43 -3.57 18.29 1.30
C ILE A 43 -3.80 17.43 0.04
N THR A 44 -3.23 16.23 0.03
CA THR A 44 -3.33 15.29 -1.09
C THR A 44 -4.79 14.91 -1.37
N SER A 45 -5.57 14.65 -0.32
CA SER A 45 -6.97 14.25 -0.43
C SER A 45 -7.90 15.33 -0.96
N GLN A 46 -7.43 16.58 -1.02
CA GLN A 46 -8.18 17.70 -1.59
C GLN A 46 -8.05 17.78 -3.11
N SER A 47 -7.03 17.13 -3.71
CA SER A 47 -6.83 17.16 -5.16
C SER A 47 -7.99 16.48 -5.89
N GLU A 48 -8.37 17.03 -7.05
CA GLU A 48 -9.43 16.44 -7.88
C GLU A 48 -9.04 15.04 -8.35
N TYR A 49 -7.77 14.86 -8.71
CA TYR A 49 -7.24 13.57 -9.09
C TYR A 49 -7.42 12.51 -8.00
N PHE A 50 -7.03 12.84 -6.76
CA PHE A 50 -7.21 11.94 -5.62
C PHE A 50 -8.68 11.55 -5.45
N LYS A 51 -9.58 12.55 -5.45
CA LYS A 51 -11.02 12.33 -5.26
C LYS A 51 -11.60 11.43 -6.34
N ASN A 52 -11.21 11.65 -7.59
CA ASN A 52 -11.64 10.84 -8.72
C ASN A 52 -11.14 9.41 -8.58
N LEU A 53 -9.86 9.22 -8.23
CA LEU A 53 -9.27 7.90 -8.04
C LEU A 53 -9.93 7.12 -6.89
N ALA A 54 -10.08 7.75 -5.72
CA ALA A 54 -10.71 7.15 -4.55
C ALA A 54 -12.18 6.78 -4.84
N SER A 55 -12.91 7.65 -5.54
CA SER A 55 -14.29 7.40 -5.99
C SER A 55 -14.38 6.22 -6.96
N MET A 56 -13.51 6.17 -7.97
CA MET A 56 -13.47 5.05 -8.93
C MET A 56 -13.13 3.73 -8.24
N LEU A 57 -12.17 3.71 -7.32
CA LEU A 57 -11.85 2.52 -6.52
C LEU A 57 -13.04 2.09 -5.65
N GLY A 58 -13.74 3.04 -5.02
CA GLY A 58 -14.93 2.73 -4.22
C GLY A 58 -16.11 2.23 -5.04
N LYS A 59 -16.25 2.66 -6.29
CA LYS A 59 -17.32 2.20 -7.20
C LYS A 59 -17.02 0.82 -7.78
N ASN A 60 -15.81 0.63 -8.29
CA ASN A 60 -15.46 -0.55 -9.09
C ASN A 60 -14.80 -1.66 -8.28
N ASN A 61 -14.25 -1.33 -7.10
CA ASN A 61 -13.59 -2.23 -6.16
C ASN A 61 -12.35 -2.98 -6.69
N ILE A 62 -11.97 -2.84 -7.96
CA ILE A 62 -10.82 -3.55 -8.53
C ILE A 62 -9.87 -2.57 -9.24
N GLY A 63 -8.61 -2.61 -8.83
CA GLY A 63 -7.48 -1.98 -9.51
C GLY A 63 -6.51 -3.02 -10.05
N MET A 64 -5.67 -2.62 -11.00
CA MET A 64 -4.65 -3.47 -11.61
C MET A 64 -3.35 -2.68 -11.76
N PHE A 65 -2.29 -3.25 -11.23
CA PHE A 65 -0.94 -2.88 -11.58
C PHE A 65 -0.48 -3.71 -12.78
N GLU A 66 -0.01 -3.02 -13.82
CA GLU A 66 0.47 -3.63 -15.05
C GLU A 66 1.93 -3.21 -15.27
N LYS A 67 2.81 -4.19 -15.44
CA LYS A 67 4.22 -3.94 -15.73
C LYS A 67 4.41 -3.84 -17.25
N LYS A 68 4.72 -2.64 -17.72
CA LYS A 68 5.04 -2.34 -19.12
C LYS A 68 6.55 -2.24 -19.32
N LYS A 69 6.99 -2.26 -20.59
CA LYS A 69 8.41 -2.09 -20.94
C LYS A 69 9.00 -0.77 -20.42
N ASP A 70 8.18 0.28 -20.33
CA ASP A 70 8.56 1.63 -19.90
C ASP A 70 8.31 1.91 -18.41
N GLY A 71 7.83 0.93 -17.64
CA GLY A 71 7.64 1.06 -16.20
C GLY A 71 6.39 0.38 -15.66
N LEU A 72 5.99 0.78 -14.45
CA LEU A 72 4.78 0.27 -13.80
C LEU A 72 3.61 1.24 -14.06
N THR A 73 2.45 0.69 -14.36
CA THR A 73 1.21 1.48 -14.48
C THR A 73 0.14 0.96 -13.53
N PHE A 74 -0.74 1.84 -13.07
CA PHE A 74 -1.92 1.48 -12.30
C PHE A 74 -3.19 1.92 -13.04
N ASN A 75 -4.17 1.02 -13.10
CA ASN A 75 -5.45 1.24 -13.75
C ASN A 75 -6.58 0.81 -12.80
N VAL A 76 -7.69 1.54 -12.79
CA VAL A 76 -8.92 1.04 -12.17
C VAL A 76 -9.72 0.32 -13.25
N LEU A 77 -10.10 -0.92 -12.99
CA LEU A 77 -10.92 -1.69 -13.91
C LEU A 77 -12.33 -1.14 -13.88
N ASN A 78 -12.88 -0.79 -15.04
CA ASN A 78 -14.28 -0.41 -15.14
C ASN A 78 -15.06 -1.57 -15.69
N ILE A 79 -15.95 -2.08 -14.87
CA ILE A 79 -16.77 -3.21 -15.23
C ILE A 79 -18.19 -2.68 -15.24
N TYR A 80 -18.77 -2.59 -16.43
CA TYR A 80 -20.12 -2.04 -16.64
C TYR A 80 -21.20 -2.92 -16.00
N ASP A 81 -20.92 -4.22 -15.88
CA ASP A 81 -21.75 -5.19 -15.19
C ASP A 81 -21.07 -5.65 -13.90
N LYS A 82 -21.81 -5.66 -12.79
CA LYS A 82 -21.29 -6.15 -11.51
C LYS A 82 -20.99 -7.65 -11.57
N ASP A 83 -21.76 -8.40 -12.36
CA ASP A 83 -21.61 -9.85 -12.49
C ASP A 83 -20.29 -10.23 -13.16
N ASP A 84 -19.76 -9.37 -14.06
CA ASP A 84 -18.45 -9.54 -14.69
C ASP A 84 -17.31 -9.33 -13.69
N SER A 85 -17.49 -8.41 -12.72
CA SER A 85 -16.50 -8.12 -11.67
C SER A 85 -16.39 -9.31 -10.70
N ASP A 86 -17.54 -9.79 -10.25
CA ASP A 86 -17.62 -10.96 -9.36
C ASP A 86 -17.09 -12.22 -10.09
N SER A 87 -17.41 -12.39 -11.38
CA SER A 87 -16.89 -13.48 -12.22
C SER A 87 -15.38 -13.43 -12.41
N LEU A 88 -14.80 -12.24 -12.56
CA LEU A 88 -13.34 -12.06 -12.66
C LEU A 88 -12.66 -12.44 -11.35
N LEU A 89 -13.18 -11.94 -10.23
CA LEU A 89 -12.65 -12.27 -8.91
C LEU A 89 -12.78 -13.76 -8.62
N GLU A 90 -13.88 -14.38 -8.99
CA GLU A 90 -14.08 -15.82 -8.86
C GLU A 90 -13.06 -16.61 -9.69
N ALA A 91 -12.85 -16.23 -10.96
CA ALA A 91 -11.86 -16.86 -11.82
C ALA A 91 -10.43 -16.74 -11.23
N LEU A 92 -10.08 -15.56 -10.69
CA LEU A 92 -8.81 -15.35 -9.99
C LEU A 92 -8.70 -16.21 -8.71
N LYS A 93 -9.76 -16.29 -7.91
CA LYS A 93 -9.80 -17.11 -6.67
C LYS A 93 -9.70 -18.60 -6.95
N GLN A 94 -10.41 -19.10 -7.97
CA GLN A 94 -10.43 -20.50 -8.37
C GLN A 94 -9.22 -20.88 -9.24
N LYS A 95 -8.39 -19.89 -9.61
CA LYS A 95 -7.29 -20.04 -10.57
C LYS A 95 -7.75 -20.62 -11.91
N ASP A 96 -8.98 -20.28 -12.31
CA ASP A 96 -9.54 -20.64 -13.61
C ASP A 96 -8.95 -19.73 -14.69
N LYS A 97 -7.89 -20.24 -15.33
CA LYS A 97 -7.16 -19.53 -16.37
C LYS A 97 -8.00 -19.27 -17.61
N GLU A 98 -8.83 -20.22 -18.03
CA GLU A 98 -9.64 -20.08 -19.25
C GLU A 98 -10.72 -19.02 -19.07
N LYS A 99 -11.44 -19.07 -17.94
CA LYS A 99 -12.44 -18.06 -17.58
C LYS A 99 -11.79 -16.69 -17.40
N PHE A 100 -10.60 -16.60 -16.77
CA PHE A 100 -9.87 -15.35 -16.65
C PHE A 100 -9.53 -14.73 -18.01
N ILE A 101 -9.01 -15.52 -18.97
CA ILE A 101 -8.67 -15.01 -20.31
C ILE A 101 -9.92 -14.47 -21.01
N GLN A 102 -11.01 -15.23 -21.01
CA GLN A 102 -12.28 -14.82 -21.62
C GLN A 102 -12.85 -13.53 -21.02
N LEU A 103 -12.70 -13.35 -19.71
CA LEU A 103 -13.15 -12.15 -19.01
C LEU A 103 -12.20 -10.99 -19.27
N LYS A 104 -10.88 -11.20 -19.25
CA LYS A 104 -9.86 -10.16 -19.50
C LYS A 104 -10.10 -9.45 -20.83
N ASP A 105 -10.44 -10.20 -21.88
CA ASP A 105 -10.72 -9.64 -23.21
C ASP A 105 -11.98 -8.76 -23.26
N LYS A 106 -12.91 -8.95 -22.31
CA LYS A 106 -14.12 -8.13 -22.15
C LYS A 106 -13.91 -6.90 -21.26
N LEU A 107 -12.87 -6.91 -20.42
CA LEU A 107 -12.59 -5.80 -19.51
C LEU A 107 -12.16 -4.58 -20.33
N GLN A 108 -13.03 -3.57 -20.35
CA GLN A 108 -12.61 -2.24 -20.79
C GLN A 108 -11.85 -1.57 -19.66
N PHE A 109 -10.55 -1.38 -19.86
CA PHE A 109 -9.77 -0.49 -19.01
C PHE A 109 -10.26 0.94 -19.27
N LEU A 110 -11.07 1.50 -18.36
CA LEU A 110 -11.48 2.89 -18.50
C LEU A 110 -10.22 3.76 -18.47
N ASN A 111 -10.14 4.60 -19.48
CA ASN A 111 -9.01 5.46 -19.81
C ASN A 111 -7.77 4.70 -20.31
N GLN A 112 -7.85 4.20 -21.54
CA GLN A 112 -6.67 4.09 -22.40
C GLN A 112 -5.85 5.41 -22.48
N GLY A 113 -6.37 6.54 -21.98
CA GLY A 113 -5.65 7.81 -21.78
C GLY A 113 -5.19 8.19 -20.36
N ASN A 114 -5.58 7.48 -19.28
CA ASN A 114 -5.23 7.85 -17.87
C ASN A 114 -4.61 6.67 -17.10
N SER A 115 -3.89 5.80 -17.81
CA SER A 115 -3.04 4.82 -17.15
C SER A 115 -2.05 5.54 -16.25
N ILE A 116 -2.13 5.29 -14.94
CA ILE A 116 -1.36 6.05 -13.96
C ILE A 116 0.06 5.52 -13.97
N ARG A 117 0.97 6.23 -14.64
CA ARG A 117 2.38 5.89 -14.63
C ARG A 117 2.94 6.04 -13.22
N ILE A 118 3.48 4.96 -12.70
CA ILE A 118 4.14 4.90 -11.40
C ILE A 118 5.63 5.12 -11.62
N GLU A 119 6.15 6.26 -11.13
CA GLU A 119 7.57 6.59 -11.24
C GLU A 119 8.39 5.88 -10.17
N LYS A 120 7.96 6.01 -8.92
CA LYS A 120 8.59 5.35 -7.77
C LYS A 120 7.49 4.92 -6.83
N PHE A 121 7.39 3.62 -6.59
CA PHE A 121 6.38 3.10 -5.68
C PHE A 121 6.59 3.66 -4.27
N TYR A 122 5.59 4.38 -3.77
CA TYR A 122 5.67 5.09 -2.51
C TYR A 122 5.72 4.11 -1.35
N THR A 123 6.82 4.17 -0.62
CA THR A 123 7.02 3.46 0.62
C THR A 123 7.62 4.41 1.63
N PHE A 124 7.21 4.31 2.90
CA PHE A 124 7.75 5.14 3.98
C PHE A 124 9.16 4.69 4.42
N GLU A 125 10.01 4.30 3.48
CA GLU A 125 11.31 3.68 3.74
C GLU A 125 12.31 4.67 4.35
N ASP A 126 12.18 5.97 4.02
CA ASP A 126 13.06 7.07 4.44
C ASP A 126 12.86 7.57 5.89
N LEU A 127 12.10 6.84 6.72
CA LEU A 127 11.93 7.21 8.12
C LEU A 127 13.25 7.00 8.91
N ARG A 128 13.71 8.06 9.59
CA ARG A 128 14.89 8.00 10.47
C ARG A 128 14.70 6.94 11.56
N SER A 129 15.77 6.28 11.97
CA SER A 129 15.77 5.18 12.95
C SER A 129 15.03 5.53 14.26
N LEU A 130 15.25 6.74 14.81
CA LEU A 130 14.55 7.22 16.01
C LEU A 130 13.03 7.33 15.82
N ALA A 131 12.58 7.74 14.62
CA ALA A 131 11.15 7.79 14.33
C ALA A 131 10.57 6.37 14.19
N LYS A 132 11.30 5.42 13.59
CA LYS A 132 10.90 4.00 13.52
C LYS A 132 10.71 3.41 14.92
N ILE A 133 11.67 3.66 15.82
CA ILE A 133 11.61 3.24 17.22
C ILE A 133 10.43 3.89 17.94
N GLY A 134 10.24 5.21 17.78
CA GLY A 134 9.10 5.90 18.38
C GLY A 134 7.75 5.40 17.87
N LEU A 135 7.64 5.11 16.56
CA LEU A 135 6.42 4.59 15.93
C LEU A 135 6.03 3.20 16.47
N PHE A 136 7.02 2.39 16.83
CA PHE A 136 6.78 1.12 17.51
C PHE A 136 6.07 1.30 18.87
N PHE A 137 6.37 2.39 19.57
CA PHE A 137 5.75 2.70 20.87
C PHE A 137 4.41 3.45 20.76
N THR A 138 4.16 4.19 19.68
CA THR A 138 2.90 4.94 19.46
C THR A 138 1.77 4.07 18.91
N LYS A 139 1.57 2.86 19.47
CA LYS A 139 0.56 1.83 19.13
C LYS A 139 -0.52 2.29 18.13
N THR A 140 -0.60 1.60 16.98
CA THR A 140 -1.68 1.71 15.96
C THR A 140 -2.08 3.15 15.62
N ASN A 141 -1.43 3.70 14.60
CA ASN A 141 -1.81 4.98 13.97
C ASN A 141 -2.03 4.76 12.47
N THR A 142 -2.80 5.64 11.83
CA THR A 142 -3.14 5.55 10.41
C THR A 142 -1.90 5.45 9.52
N LEU A 143 -0.84 6.20 9.84
CA LEU A 143 0.44 6.15 9.13
C LEU A 143 1.00 4.72 9.07
N GLU A 144 1.02 4.00 10.19
CA GLU A 144 1.55 2.64 10.25
C GLU A 144 0.70 1.65 9.43
N SER A 145 -0.63 1.81 9.44
CA SER A 145 -1.52 0.98 8.61
C SER A 145 -1.32 1.25 7.11
N VAL A 146 -1.22 2.51 6.70
CA VAL A 146 -0.93 2.88 5.29
C VAL A 146 0.48 2.42 4.88
N ARG A 147 1.46 2.49 5.79
CA ARG A 147 2.81 1.99 5.55
C ARG A 147 2.83 0.49 5.31
N LYS A 148 2.15 -0.28 6.16
CA LYS A 148 2.05 -1.74 6.01
C LYS A 148 1.30 -2.12 4.73
N LEU A 149 0.25 -1.40 4.38
CA LEU A 149 -0.48 -1.59 3.13
C LEU A 149 0.41 -1.33 1.91
N ALA A 150 1.17 -0.22 1.89
CA ALA A 150 2.11 0.07 0.82
C ALA A 150 3.18 -1.02 0.67
N LEU A 151 3.75 -1.48 1.78
CA LEU A 151 4.73 -2.57 1.78
C LEU A 151 4.13 -3.89 1.31
N PHE A 152 2.88 -4.19 1.70
CA PHE A 152 2.16 -5.36 1.23
C PHE A 152 1.99 -5.34 -0.29
N ILE A 153 1.51 -4.23 -0.87
CA ILE A 153 1.36 -4.09 -2.32
C ILE A 153 2.72 -4.19 -3.03
N LYS A 154 3.74 -3.47 -2.54
CA LYS A 154 5.09 -3.51 -3.12
C LYS A 154 5.65 -4.94 -3.14
N ALA A 155 5.49 -5.68 -2.04
CA ALA A 155 5.94 -7.06 -1.97
C ALA A 155 5.30 -7.92 -3.07
N ARG A 156 4.03 -7.68 -3.44
CA ARG A 156 3.38 -8.39 -4.56
C ARG A 156 3.95 -8.02 -5.92
N LEU A 157 4.35 -6.76 -6.11
CA LEU A 157 4.96 -6.27 -7.35
C LEU A 157 6.39 -6.81 -7.57
N ASP A 158 7.07 -7.22 -6.50
CA ASP A 158 8.46 -7.68 -6.54
C ASP A 158 8.63 -9.21 -6.74
N ILE A 159 7.55 -10.01 -6.71
CA ILE A 159 7.62 -11.48 -6.63
C ILE A 159 8.26 -12.16 -7.86
N HIS A 160 8.05 -11.67 -9.09
CA HIS A 160 8.76 -12.19 -10.27
C HIS A 160 9.29 -11.07 -11.17
N GLN A 161 10.55 -10.69 -10.94
CA GLN A 161 11.29 -9.76 -11.80
C GLN A 161 12.18 -10.47 -12.84
N ASN A 162 11.84 -11.71 -13.26
CA ASN A 162 12.68 -12.45 -14.20
C ASN A 162 12.42 -12.00 -15.64
N GLU A 163 13.49 -11.93 -16.44
CA GLU A 163 13.62 -11.24 -17.75
C GLU A 163 12.59 -11.62 -18.84
N ASN A 164 11.76 -12.64 -18.65
CA ASN A 164 10.85 -13.19 -19.65
C ASN A 164 9.36 -13.16 -19.25
N GLY A 165 8.99 -12.53 -18.13
CA GLY A 165 7.62 -12.47 -17.67
C GLY A 165 7.22 -11.10 -17.12
N ALA A 166 5.93 -10.79 -17.24
CA ALA A 166 5.31 -9.63 -16.61
C ALA A 166 4.23 -10.13 -15.65
N ASP A 167 4.25 -9.62 -14.42
CA ASP A 167 3.22 -9.90 -13.44
C ASP A 167 2.25 -8.73 -13.40
N ASP A 168 0.97 -9.01 -13.72
CA ASP A 168 -0.10 -8.09 -13.39
C ASP A 168 -0.57 -8.39 -11.96
N VAL A 169 -0.71 -7.35 -11.14
CA VAL A 169 -1.21 -7.47 -9.77
C VAL A 169 -2.57 -6.80 -9.67
N PHE A 170 -3.61 -7.61 -9.55
CA PHE A 170 -4.97 -7.17 -9.28
C PHE A 170 -5.12 -6.91 -7.79
N ILE A 171 -5.82 -5.83 -7.46
CA ILE A 171 -6.15 -5.43 -6.10
C ILE A 171 -7.66 -5.32 -6.00
N ASN A 172 -8.25 -6.06 -5.08
CA ASN A 172 -9.67 -5.99 -4.76
C ASN A 172 -9.89 -5.30 -3.40
N THR A 173 -10.81 -4.35 -3.37
CA THR A 173 -11.18 -3.51 -2.23
C THR A 173 -12.66 -3.58 -1.88
N ILE A 174 -13.36 -4.67 -2.28
CA ILE A 174 -14.79 -4.86 -1.98
C ILE A 174 -15.09 -4.82 -0.47
N SER A 175 -14.14 -5.28 0.34
CA SER A 175 -14.23 -5.16 1.79
C SER A 175 -13.72 -3.79 2.21
N GLN A 176 -14.44 -3.13 3.12
CA GLN A 176 -14.05 -1.81 3.64
C GLN A 176 -12.69 -1.83 4.36
N SER A 177 -12.26 -2.99 4.86
CA SER A 177 -11.06 -3.15 5.68
C SER A 177 -10.08 -4.20 5.16
N VAL A 178 -10.42 -4.97 4.12
CA VAL A 178 -9.56 -6.04 3.59
C VAL A 178 -9.21 -5.74 2.14
N VAL A 179 -7.91 -5.79 1.85
CA VAL A 179 -7.37 -5.78 0.49
C VAL A 179 -7.02 -7.20 0.12
N GLU A 180 -7.54 -7.67 -1.01
CA GLU A 180 -7.12 -8.92 -1.63
C GLU A 180 -6.21 -8.60 -2.82
N THR A 181 -5.16 -9.39 -3.01
CA THR A 181 -4.25 -9.27 -4.16
C THR A 181 -4.14 -10.58 -4.91
N TYR A 182 -4.17 -10.51 -6.24
CA TYR A 182 -4.04 -11.64 -7.15
C TYR A 182 -2.94 -11.32 -8.15
N CYS A 183 -1.97 -12.22 -8.30
CA CYS A 183 -0.91 -12.07 -9.29
C CYS A 183 -1.25 -12.90 -10.53
N VAL A 184 -1.08 -12.34 -11.71
CA VAL A 184 -1.25 -13.04 -12.99
C VAL A 184 0.07 -12.99 -13.73
N HIS A 185 0.65 -14.16 -13.98
CA HIS A 185 1.96 -14.27 -14.62
C HIS A 185 1.78 -14.40 -16.12
N PHE A 186 2.38 -13.49 -16.89
CA PHE A 186 2.37 -13.51 -18.35
C PHE A 186 3.74 -13.90 -18.90
N LYS A 187 3.75 -14.59 -20.04
CA LYS A 187 4.93 -14.78 -20.89
C LYS A 187 4.48 -14.68 -22.35
N ASN A 188 5.12 -13.80 -23.12
CA ASN A 188 4.76 -13.52 -24.51
C ASN A 188 3.25 -13.27 -24.68
N GLU A 189 2.70 -12.35 -23.87
CA GLU A 189 1.27 -11.96 -23.87
C GLU A 189 0.27 -13.06 -23.46
N SER A 190 0.74 -14.29 -23.25
CA SER A 190 -0.08 -15.40 -22.78
C SER A 190 -0.05 -15.50 -21.26
N VAL A 191 -1.22 -15.68 -20.63
CA VAL A 191 -1.32 -16.05 -19.23
C VAL A 191 -0.61 -17.39 -19.05
N ILE A 192 0.31 -17.50 -18.10
CA ILE A 192 1.00 -18.74 -17.74
C ILE A 192 0.35 -19.36 -16.52
N SER A 193 0.13 -18.55 -15.48
CA SER A 193 -0.42 -19.01 -14.21
C SER A 193 -1.10 -17.88 -13.45
N LEU A 194 -1.99 -18.27 -12.54
CA LEU A 194 -2.64 -17.40 -11.57
C LEU A 194 -2.05 -17.71 -10.19
N GLY A 195 -1.49 -16.69 -9.55
CA GLY A 195 -0.84 -16.78 -8.25
C GLY A 195 -1.82 -16.93 -7.10
N GLU A 196 -1.28 -17.21 -5.92
CA GLU A 196 -2.09 -17.33 -4.69
C GLU A 196 -2.70 -15.98 -4.29
N LEU A 197 -3.95 -16.04 -3.83
CA LEU A 197 -4.61 -14.96 -3.11
C LEU A 197 -3.76 -14.59 -1.88
N GLN A 198 -3.43 -13.32 -1.75
CA GLN A 198 -2.94 -12.76 -0.49
C GLN A 198 -3.85 -11.66 -0.01
N THR A 199 -4.07 -11.61 1.30
CA THR A 199 -4.93 -10.62 1.94
C THR A 199 -4.16 -9.75 2.91
N PHE A 200 -4.57 -8.49 3.01
CA PHE A 200 -4.12 -7.56 4.01
C PHE A 200 -5.34 -6.95 4.69
N THR A 201 -5.43 -7.11 6.01
CA THR A 201 -6.48 -6.47 6.80
C THR A 201 -5.94 -5.17 7.36
N LEU A 202 -6.57 -4.07 6.96
CA LEU A 202 -6.36 -2.77 7.55
C LEU A 202 -6.82 -2.81 9.01
N ILE A 203 -5.88 -2.59 9.91
CA ILE A 203 -6.21 -2.34 11.31
C ILE A 203 -6.56 -0.86 11.38
N TYR A 204 -7.85 -0.55 11.53
CA TYR A 204 -8.28 0.82 11.79
C TYR A 204 -7.63 1.28 13.08
N ALA A 205 -6.76 2.26 12.96
CA ALA A 205 -6.19 2.95 14.08
C ALA A 205 -7.14 4.07 14.50
N GLU A 206 -7.37 4.21 15.81
CA GLU A 206 -7.87 5.48 16.35
C GLU A 206 -6.86 6.58 16.01
N GLY A 207 -7.34 7.67 15.39
CA GLY A 207 -6.49 8.76 14.90
C GLY A 207 -7.31 9.93 14.37
N ASN A 208 -6.65 11.06 14.07
CA ASN A 208 -7.33 12.29 13.65
C ASN A 208 -7.78 12.29 12.18
N ILE A 209 -7.27 11.37 11.36
CA ILE A 209 -7.67 11.24 9.96
C ILE A 209 -8.72 10.14 9.82
N LYS A 210 -9.92 10.51 9.34
CA LYS A 210 -10.95 9.56 8.90
C LYS A 210 -10.78 9.32 7.40
N GLY A 211 -10.19 8.18 7.05
CA GLY A 211 -10.05 7.73 5.66
C GLY A 211 -10.58 6.32 5.50
N SER A 212 -11.11 6.02 4.33
CA SER A 212 -11.48 4.67 3.91
C SER A 212 -10.27 3.93 3.32
N LEU A 213 -10.40 2.62 3.10
CA LEU A 213 -9.36 1.84 2.45
C LEU A 213 -9.01 2.36 1.06
N THR A 214 -10.01 2.78 0.29
CA THR A 214 -9.82 3.32 -1.06
C THR A 214 -9.09 4.67 -1.03
N ASP A 215 -9.32 5.49 0.00
CA ASP A 215 -8.56 6.73 0.22
C ASP A 215 -7.07 6.45 0.47
N TYR A 216 -6.77 5.40 1.25
CA TYR A 216 -5.39 5.02 1.53
C TYR A 216 -4.67 4.46 0.30
N ILE A 217 -5.36 3.66 -0.52
CA ILE A 217 -4.82 3.19 -1.79
C ILE A 217 -4.63 4.37 -2.75
N ALA A 218 -5.63 5.23 -2.90
CA ALA A 218 -5.53 6.43 -3.73
C ALA A 218 -4.36 7.32 -3.30
N TYR A 219 -4.13 7.48 -1.99
CA TYR A 219 -2.97 8.20 -1.47
C TYR A 219 -1.66 7.55 -1.92
N ILE A 220 -1.51 6.23 -1.75
CA ILE A 220 -0.30 5.51 -2.17
C ILE A 220 -0.05 5.71 -3.67
N ILE A 221 -1.08 5.57 -4.51
CA ILE A 221 -0.96 5.77 -5.95
C ILE A 221 -0.59 7.23 -6.28
N GLU A 222 -1.26 8.21 -5.67
CA GLU A 222 -1.02 9.64 -5.87
C GLU A 222 0.40 10.06 -5.46
N LYS A 223 0.97 9.45 -4.41
CA LYS A 223 2.37 9.67 -4.02
C LYS A 223 3.36 8.92 -4.90
N SER A 224 2.92 7.87 -5.59
CA SER A 224 3.75 7.03 -6.45
C SER A 224 3.76 7.49 -7.91
N ARG A 225 2.75 8.27 -8.33
CA ARG A 225 2.58 8.67 -9.72
C ARG A 225 3.72 9.56 -10.19
N LYS A 226 4.11 9.39 -11.45
CA LYS A 226 4.91 10.36 -12.18
C LYS A 226 4.07 11.63 -12.30
N LYS A 227 4.55 12.74 -11.76
CA LYS A 227 3.91 14.03 -12.00
C LYS A 227 4.26 14.45 -13.42
N GLU A 228 3.24 14.71 -14.24
CA GLU A 228 3.47 15.39 -15.50
C GLU A 228 3.99 16.79 -15.16
N SER A 229 5.16 17.14 -15.71
CA SER A 229 5.70 18.48 -15.62
C SER A 229 4.75 19.41 -16.35
N GLU A 230 4.12 20.33 -15.61
CA GLU A 230 3.39 21.48 -16.16
C GLU A 230 4.27 22.31 -17.10
#